data_AF-A0A2D4L941-F1
#
_entry.id   AF-A0A2D4L941-F1
#
_cell.length_a   1.000
_cell.length_b   1.000
_cell.length_c   1.000
_cell.angle_alpha   90.00
_cell.angle_beta   90.00
_cell.angle_gamma   90.00
#
_symmetry.space_group_name_H-M   'P 1'
#
loop_
_entity.id
_entity.type
_entity.pdbx_description
1 polymer ?
#
loop_
_entity_poly.entity_id
_entity_poly.type
_entity_poly.pdbx_seq_one_letter_code
_entity_poly.pdbx_strand_id
1 'polypeptide(L)'
;EVVQWSNHRVMEWLRSVDLAEYAPNLRGSGVHGGLIILEPRFNGDTLAMLLNIPPQKTLLRRHLTTNFNVLIGPEAQQDKREIMESTAYTALTTTAKVRPKKLGFSHFGNLRKKKFDESTDYICPMDTSISNGTQKSYGAYRVHNTLPDKELEKLDQVGQGD
;
A
#
# COMPACT_ATOMS: atom_id res chain seq x y z
N GLU A 1 9.98 10.88 6.96
CA GLU A 1 9.27 12.16 7.14
C GLU A 1 8.00 12.26 6.28
N VAL A 2 8.10 12.11 4.95
CA VAL A 2 6.95 12.23 4.02
C VAL A 2 5.77 11.33 4.37
N VAL A 3 6.00 10.12 4.88
CA VAL A 3 4.94 9.18 5.28
C VAL A 3 3.92 9.77 6.27
N GLN A 4 4.31 10.75 7.08
CA GLN A 4 3.45 11.40 8.09
C GLN A 4 2.70 12.63 7.53
N TRP A 5 2.90 12.97 6.25
CA TRP A 5 2.29 14.14 5.67
C TRP A 5 0.77 14.01 5.59
N SER A 6 0.08 15.03 6.08
CA SER A 6 -1.35 15.20 5.84
C SER A 6 -1.62 15.55 4.37
N ASN A 7 -2.88 15.39 3.93
CA ASN A 7 -3.31 15.89 2.62
C ASN A 7 -2.98 17.38 2.43
N HIS A 8 -3.11 18.19 3.49
CA HIS A 8 -2.77 19.60 3.44
C HIS A 8 -1.30 19.84 3.15
N ARG A 9 -0.41 19.07 3.79
CA ARG A 9 1.04 19.18 3.56
C ARG A 9 1.42 18.77 2.13
N VAL A 10 0.75 17.77 1.55
CA VAL A 10 0.92 17.42 0.13
C VAL A 10 0.47 18.58 -0.78
N MET A 11 -0.63 19.26 -0.47
CA MET A 11 -1.06 20.45 -1.20
C MET A 11 -0.07 21.61 -1.09
N GLU A 12 0.56 21.82 0.08
CA GLU A 12 1.63 22.81 0.24
C GLU A 12 2.86 22.45 -0.60
N TRP A 13 3.26 21.18 -0.61
CA TRP A 13 4.36 20.71 -1.45
C TRP A 13 4.09 20.97 -2.93
N LEU A 14 2.88 20.71 -3.44
CA LEU A 14 2.52 21.06 -4.83
C LEU A 14 2.70 22.54 -5.15
N ARG A 15 2.43 23.44 -4.19
CA ARG A 15 2.68 24.88 -4.36
C ARG A 15 4.18 25.19 -4.42
N SER A 16 5.00 24.48 -3.64
CA SER A 16 6.46 24.67 -3.64
C SER A 16 7.16 24.18 -4.91
N VAL A 17 6.49 23.34 -5.70
CA VAL A 17 6.99 22.81 -6.99
C VAL A 17 6.24 23.40 -8.19
N ASP A 18 5.72 24.62 -8.07
CA ASP A 18 5.06 25.35 -9.17
C ASP A 18 3.80 24.67 -9.75
N LEU A 19 3.07 23.89 -8.95
CA LEU A 19 1.81 23.23 -9.33
C LEU A 19 0.62 23.70 -8.48
N ALA A 20 0.66 24.95 -8.00
CA ALA A 20 -0.32 25.51 -7.08
C ALA A 20 -1.77 25.48 -7.61
N GLU A 21 -1.96 25.68 -8.91
CA GLU A 21 -3.26 25.67 -9.57
C GLU A 21 -3.98 24.30 -9.49
N TYR A 22 -3.21 23.21 -9.37
CA TYR A 22 -3.72 21.84 -9.30
C TYR A 22 -3.99 21.37 -7.87
N ALA A 23 -3.37 22.01 -6.87
CA ALA A 23 -3.46 21.57 -5.46
C ALA A 23 -4.90 21.44 -4.92
N PRO A 24 -5.87 22.34 -5.24
CA PRO A 24 -7.24 22.20 -4.77
C PRO A 24 -7.93 20.89 -5.21
N ASN A 25 -7.50 20.28 -6.31
CA ASN A 25 -8.06 19.03 -6.82
C ASN A 25 -7.78 17.82 -5.91
N LEU A 26 -6.83 17.94 -4.97
CA LEU A 26 -6.58 16.90 -3.96
C LEU A 26 -7.56 16.91 -2.80
N ARG A 27 -8.45 17.91 -2.68
CA ARG A 27 -9.45 17.93 -1.61
C ARG A 27 -10.40 16.76 -1.75
N GLY A 28 -10.57 15.99 -0.68
CA GLY A 28 -11.43 14.80 -0.69
C GLY A 28 -10.88 13.60 -1.48
N SER A 29 -9.67 13.70 -2.04
CA SER A 29 -9.06 12.61 -2.82
C SER A 29 -8.53 11.43 -1.99
N GLY A 30 -8.32 11.65 -0.69
CA GLY A 30 -7.66 10.67 0.19
C GLY A 30 -6.12 10.62 0.07
N VAL A 31 -5.51 11.44 -0.80
CA VAL A 31 -4.04 11.49 -0.93
C VAL A 31 -3.39 12.03 0.33
N HIS A 32 -2.42 11.30 0.86
CA HIS A 32 -1.61 11.66 2.01
C HIS A 32 -0.25 10.97 1.93
N GLY A 33 0.67 11.31 2.82
CA GLY A 33 2.04 10.80 2.85
C GLY A 33 2.12 9.27 2.92
N GLY A 34 1.27 8.66 3.75
CA GLY A 34 1.15 7.20 3.88
C GLY A 34 0.87 6.53 2.54
N LEU A 35 -0.17 6.97 1.82
CA LEU A 35 -0.47 6.48 0.48
C LEU A 35 0.71 6.67 -0.49
N ILE A 36 1.34 7.86 -0.47
CA ILE A 36 2.44 8.18 -1.38
C ILE A 36 3.62 7.22 -1.19
N ILE A 37 3.99 6.93 0.06
CA ILE A 37 5.18 6.13 0.38
C ILE A 37 4.88 4.62 0.39
N LEU A 38 3.78 4.20 1.02
CA LEU A 38 3.53 2.80 1.36
C LEU A 38 2.79 2.02 0.27
N GLU A 39 2.02 2.68 -0.61
CA GLU A 39 1.32 1.99 -1.70
C GLU A 39 2.26 1.84 -2.91
N PRO A 40 2.70 0.62 -3.26
CA PRO A 40 3.72 0.42 -4.28
C PRO A 40 3.22 0.78 -5.69
N ARG A 41 1.90 0.78 -5.91
CA ARG A 41 1.29 1.11 -7.19
C ARG A 41 0.97 2.61 -7.34
N PHE A 42 1.17 3.40 -6.28
CA PHE A 42 0.96 4.85 -6.32
C PHE A 42 2.21 5.56 -6.83
N ASN A 43 2.12 6.16 -8.02
CA ASN A 43 3.21 6.80 -8.74
C ASN A 43 2.82 8.19 -9.30
N GLY A 44 3.78 8.89 -9.93
CA GLY A 44 3.55 10.22 -10.51
C GLY A 44 2.37 10.28 -11.51
N ASP A 45 2.12 9.21 -12.26
CA ASP A 45 1.00 9.15 -13.20
C ASP A 45 -0.35 9.06 -12.49
N THR A 46 -0.43 8.27 -11.41
CA THR A 46 -1.63 8.22 -10.56
C THR A 46 -1.92 9.55 -9.88
N LEU A 47 -0.87 10.26 -9.42
CA LEU A 47 -1.02 11.60 -8.87
C LEU A 47 -1.48 12.61 -9.93
N ALA A 48 -0.93 12.54 -11.15
CA ALA A 48 -1.38 13.39 -12.25
C ALA A 48 -2.86 13.17 -12.61
N MET A 49 -3.34 11.91 -12.56
CA MET A 49 -4.77 11.60 -12.73
C MET A 49 -5.62 12.23 -11.64
N LEU A 50 -5.22 12.11 -10.37
CA LEU A 50 -5.93 12.71 -9.22
C LEU A 50 -5.94 14.24 -9.24
N LEU A 51 -4.89 14.85 -9.78
CA LEU A 51 -4.80 16.29 -9.98
C LEU A 51 -5.59 16.80 -11.20
N ASN A 52 -6.24 15.90 -11.96
CA ASN A 52 -6.91 16.20 -13.23
C ASN A 52 -5.98 16.86 -14.27
N ILE A 53 -4.70 16.46 -14.32
CA ILE A 53 -3.77 16.90 -15.37
C ILE A 53 -3.98 16.00 -16.60
N PRO A 54 -4.42 16.51 -17.76
CA PRO A 54 -4.65 15.68 -18.95
C PRO A 54 -3.35 15.02 -19.48
N PRO A 55 -3.42 13.86 -20.15
CA PRO A 55 -2.24 13.19 -20.73
C PRO A 55 -1.52 14.03 -21.80
N GLN A 56 -2.22 14.97 -22.45
CA GLN A 56 -1.66 15.86 -23.47
C GLN A 56 -0.72 16.92 -22.87
N LYS A 57 -0.82 17.22 -21.57
CA LYS A 57 0.06 18.19 -20.88
C LYS A 57 1.38 17.53 -20.46
N THR A 58 2.14 17.04 -21.44
CA THR A 58 3.34 16.21 -21.23
C THR A 58 4.43 16.91 -20.41
N LEU A 59 4.63 18.22 -20.62
CA LEU A 59 5.62 19.00 -19.84
C LEU A 59 5.28 19.06 -18.35
N LEU A 60 4.01 19.30 -18.01
CA LEU A 60 3.55 19.35 -16.62
C LEU A 60 3.62 17.97 -15.97
N ARG A 61 3.25 16.91 -16.70
CA ARG A 61 3.37 15.53 -16.20
C ARG A 61 4.84 15.16 -15.95
N ARG A 62 5.75 15.52 -16.84
CA ARG A 62 7.19 15.30 -16.65
C ARG A 62 7.71 16.07 -15.42
N HIS A 63 7.31 17.31 -15.26
CA HIS A 63 7.67 18.14 -14.11
C HIS A 63 7.16 17.53 -12.79
N LEU A 64 5.89 17.13 -12.75
CA LEU A 64 5.31 16.46 -11.59
C LEU A 64 6.05 15.16 -11.27
N THR A 65 6.27 14.28 -12.25
CA THR A 65 6.96 13.00 -12.04
C THR A 65 8.39 13.19 -11.54
N THR A 66 9.11 14.19 -12.05
CA THR A 66 10.46 14.50 -11.59
C THR A 66 10.46 14.93 -10.12
N ASN A 67 9.59 15.87 -9.75
CA ASN A 67 9.47 16.33 -8.36
C ASN A 67 8.94 15.23 -7.43
N PHE A 68 8.02 14.39 -7.90
CA PHE A 68 7.50 13.24 -7.15
C PHE A 68 8.62 12.26 -6.81
N ASN A 69 9.51 11.94 -7.76
CA ASN A 69 10.65 11.05 -7.51
C ASN A 69 11.63 11.66 -6.48
N VAL A 70 11.86 12.98 -6.54
CA VAL A 70 12.65 13.69 -5.53
C VAL A 70 11.99 13.61 -4.15
N LEU A 71 10.66 13.76 -4.08
CA LEU A 71 9.90 13.71 -2.83
C LEU A 71 9.99 12.34 -2.14
N ILE A 72 9.81 11.25 -2.88
CA ILE A 72 9.77 9.90 -2.30
C ILE A 72 11.16 9.31 -2.02
N GLY A 73 12.20 9.84 -2.69
CA GLY A 73 13.58 9.37 -2.57
C GLY A 73 13.87 8.11 -3.39
N PRO A 74 15.17 7.73 -3.50
CA PRO A 74 15.63 6.69 -4.42
C PRO A 74 15.13 5.28 -4.09
N GLU A 75 15.00 4.95 -2.81
CA GLU A 75 14.53 3.63 -2.34
C GLU A 75 13.09 3.37 -2.78
N ALA A 76 12.15 4.24 -2.37
CA ALA A 76 10.75 4.12 -2.77
C ALA A 76 10.54 4.26 -4.29
N GLN A 77 11.39 5.03 -4.97
CA GLN A 77 11.36 5.13 -6.43
C GLN A 77 11.72 3.79 -7.10
N GLN A 78 12.71 3.08 -6.56
CA GLN A 78 13.13 1.78 -7.10
C GLN A 78 12.05 0.72 -6.87
N ASP A 79 11.51 0.62 -5.66
CA ASP A 79 10.45 -0.34 -5.33
C ASP A 79 9.24 -0.19 -6.24
N LYS A 80 8.78 1.05 -6.46
CA LYS A 80 7.64 1.35 -7.35
C LYS A 80 7.94 0.99 -8.81
N ARG A 81 9.19 1.13 -9.26
CA ARG A 81 9.62 0.77 -10.61
C ARG A 81 9.58 -0.74 -10.82
N GLU A 82 10.10 -1.52 -9.87
CA GLU A 82 10.10 -2.99 -9.92
C GLU A 82 8.67 -3.55 -9.98
N ILE A 83 7.76 -2.95 -9.21
CA ILE A 83 6.34 -3.32 -9.25
C ILE A 83 5.72 -3.02 -10.62
N MET A 84 6.08 -1.89 -11.24
CA MET A 84 5.55 -1.49 -12.55
C MET A 84 6.12 -2.34 -13.70
N GLU A 85 7.34 -2.85 -13.55
CA GLU A 85 7.98 -3.76 -14.51
C GLU A 85 7.52 -5.22 -14.36
N SER A 86 6.86 -5.55 -13.25
CA SER A 86 6.34 -6.90 -13.01
C SER A 86 5.23 -7.28 -14.00
N THR A 87 5.26 -8.52 -14.51
CA THR A 87 4.23 -9.06 -15.43
C THR A 87 2.82 -9.10 -14.81
N ALA A 88 2.73 -9.09 -13.47
CA ALA A 88 1.46 -9.06 -12.73
C ALA A 88 0.98 -7.63 -12.39
N TYR A 89 1.62 -6.60 -12.94
CA TYR A 89 1.28 -5.21 -12.64
C TYR A 89 -0.17 -4.89 -13.01
N THR A 90 -0.88 -4.27 -12.08
CA THR A 90 -2.19 -3.68 -12.31
C THR A 90 -2.16 -2.22 -11.86
N ALA A 91 -2.58 -1.28 -12.68
CA ALA A 91 -2.60 0.13 -12.31
C ALA A 91 -3.66 0.41 -11.22
N LEU A 92 -3.40 1.37 -10.33
CA LEU A 92 -4.45 1.85 -9.42
C LEU A 92 -5.50 2.63 -10.20
N THR A 93 -6.77 2.32 -9.93
CA THR A 93 -7.91 3.07 -10.48
C THR A 93 -8.65 3.77 -9.35
N THR A 94 -8.86 5.07 -9.50
CA THR A 94 -9.55 5.92 -8.52
C THR A 94 -11.03 5.57 -8.35
N THR A 95 -11.60 4.85 -9.34
CA THR A 95 -13.00 4.42 -9.39
C THR A 95 -13.21 2.97 -8.95
N ALA A 96 -12.17 2.30 -8.43
CA ALA A 96 -12.29 0.92 -7.97
C ALA A 96 -13.36 0.78 -6.89
N LYS A 97 -14.52 0.22 -7.26
CA LYS A 97 -15.56 -0.16 -6.31
C LYS A 97 -15.10 -1.38 -5.53
N VAL A 98 -14.57 -1.17 -4.33
CA VAL A 98 -14.40 -2.26 -3.36
C VAL A 98 -15.79 -2.70 -2.95
N ARG A 99 -16.20 -3.88 -3.41
CA ARG A 99 -17.34 -4.59 -2.82
C ARG A 99 -16.78 -5.32 -1.61
N PRO A 100 -17.02 -4.84 -0.37
CA PRO A 100 -16.60 -5.59 0.80
C PRO A 100 -17.20 -6.99 0.67
N LYS A 101 -16.33 -8.02 0.73
CA LYS A 101 -16.82 -9.39 0.87
C LYS A 101 -17.68 -9.38 2.13
N LYS A 102 -18.95 -9.75 2.00
CA LYS A 102 -19.91 -9.79 3.11
C LYS A 102 -19.31 -10.69 4.18
N LEU A 103 -18.67 -10.10 5.20
CA LEU A 103 -18.28 -10.82 6.39
C LEU A 103 -19.58 -11.37 6.95
N GLY A 104 -19.73 -12.70 6.90
CA GLY A 104 -20.91 -13.34 7.41
C GLY A 104 -20.97 -13.10 8.90
N PHE A 105 -21.73 -12.10 9.34
CA PHE A 105 -22.12 -11.90 10.74
C PHE A 105 -23.06 -13.01 11.24
N SER A 106 -22.90 -14.25 10.76
CA SER A 106 -23.55 -15.43 11.29
C SER A 106 -22.87 -15.89 12.58
N HIS A 107 -22.86 -15.03 13.61
CA HIS A 107 -22.74 -15.52 14.98
C HIS A 107 -23.22 -14.55 16.07
N PHE A 108 -24.19 -13.66 15.81
CA PHE A 108 -24.88 -12.94 16.89
C PHE A 108 -25.77 -13.85 17.77
N GLY A 109 -25.78 -15.16 17.55
CA GLY A 109 -26.68 -16.11 18.20
C GLY A 109 -26.20 -16.76 19.50
N ASN A 110 -24.90 -16.79 19.85
CA ASN A 110 -24.45 -17.48 21.06
C ASN A 110 -23.57 -16.59 21.95
N LEU A 111 -24.18 -15.53 22.50
CA LEU A 111 -23.68 -14.86 23.70
C LEU A 111 -23.99 -15.74 24.93
N ARG A 112 -23.30 -16.88 25.05
CA ARG A 112 -23.22 -17.60 26.32
C ARG A 112 -21.86 -18.26 26.44
N LYS A 113 -21.00 -17.58 27.22
CA LYS A 113 -19.73 -18.10 27.76
C LYS A 113 -18.76 -18.66 26.71
N LYS A 114 -18.23 -17.80 25.85
CA LYS A 114 -16.89 -18.04 25.29
C LYS A 114 -16.02 -16.86 25.69
N LYS A 115 -14.84 -17.15 26.24
CA LYS A 115 -13.91 -16.13 26.71
C LYS A 115 -13.69 -15.12 25.57
N PHE A 116 -13.82 -13.84 25.93
CA PHE A 116 -13.56 -12.71 25.05
C PHE A 116 -12.11 -12.80 24.59
N ASP A 117 -11.91 -13.27 23.36
CA ASP A 117 -10.60 -13.32 22.71
C ASP A 117 -10.46 -12.03 21.90
N GLU A 118 -9.93 -11.00 22.55
CA GLU A 118 -9.75 -9.65 22.01
C GLU A 118 -8.90 -9.63 20.73
N SER A 119 -8.18 -10.72 20.43
CA SER A 119 -7.36 -10.85 19.22
C SER A 119 -8.17 -10.95 17.92
N THR A 120 -9.43 -11.37 17.95
CA THR A 120 -10.22 -11.60 16.72
C THR A 120 -11.00 -10.38 16.23
N ASP A 121 -11.09 -9.30 17.00
CA ASP A 121 -11.86 -8.10 16.64
C ASP A 121 -11.05 -7.06 15.86
N TYR A 122 -9.74 -7.25 15.75
CA TYR A 122 -8.88 -6.34 14.99
C TYR A 122 -8.97 -6.64 13.48
N ILE A 123 -9.53 -5.69 12.72
CA ILE A 123 -9.46 -5.71 11.24
C ILE A 123 -8.01 -5.55 10.75
N CYS A 124 -7.15 -4.94 11.57
CA CYS A 124 -5.73 -4.82 11.31
C CYS A 124 -4.96 -5.40 12.51
N PRO A 125 -4.43 -6.63 12.40
CA PRO A 125 -3.66 -7.25 13.48
C PRO A 125 -2.45 -6.38 13.81
N MET A 126 -2.32 -5.97 15.07
CA MET A 126 -1.08 -5.40 15.55
C MET A 126 -0.11 -6.56 15.76
N ASP A 127 1.06 -6.53 15.14
CA ASP A 127 2.14 -7.48 15.48
C ASP A 127 2.56 -7.20 16.93
N THR A 128 2.02 -7.96 17.88
CA THR A 128 2.29 -7.79 19.33
C THR A 128 3.62 -8.39 19.78
N SER A 129 4.58 -8.58 18.87
CA SER A 129 5.95 -8.99 19.22
C SER A 129 6.87 -7.78 19.43
N ILE A 130 6.46 -6.83 20.26
CA ILE A 130 7.39 -5.81 20.81
C ILE A 130 7.70 -6.20 22.25
N SER A 131 8.53 -7.22 22.42
CA SER A 131 9.28 -7.38 23.68
C SER A 131 10.59 -6.61 23.55
N ASN A 132 10.69 -5.56 24.36
CA ASN A 132 11.90 -4.82 24.75
C ASN A 132 12.72 -4.15 23.65
N GLY A 133 12.45 -2.84 23.49
CA GLY A 133 13.43 -1.79 23.25
C GLY A 133 14.55 -2.09 22.26
N THR A 134 14.35 -1.76 20.99
CA THR A 134 15.11 -0.73 20.24
C THR A 134 14.40 -0.53 18.90
N GLN A 135 14.36 0.72 18.44
CA GLN A 135 13.69 1.18 17.23
C GLN A 135 14.11 0.44 15.95
N LYS A 136 13.15 0.40 15.00
CA LYS A 136 13.23 0.08 13.56
C LYS A 136 12.98 -1.38 13.15
N SER A 137 11.74 -1.64 12.73
CA SER A 137 11.46 -2.56 11.63
C SER A 137 10.14 -2.16 10.97
N TYR A 138 10.20 -1.29 9.95
CA TYR A 138 9.10 -1.09 9.00
C TYR A 138 9.23 -2.10 7.85
N GLY A 139 9.45 -3.38 8.18
CA GLY A 139 9.77 -4.43 7.22
C GLY A 139 8.67 -5.46 6.97
N ALA A 140 7.45 -5.25 7.47
CA ALA A 140 6.43 -6.30 7.52
C ALA A 140 5.27 -6.19 6.51
N TYR A 141 5.25 -5.20 5.62
CA TYR A 141 4.28 -5.17 4.50
C TYR A 141 4.78 -5.97 3.27
N ARG A 142 5.64 -6.97 3.49
CA ARG A 142 5.88 -8.01 2.49
C ARG A 142 4.58 -8.76 2.25
N VAL A 143 4.00 -8.45 1.10
CA VAL A 143 2.94 -9.16 0.39
C VAL A 143 3.02 -10.68 0.64
N HIS A 144 2.23 -11.18 1.59
CA HIS A 144 1.83 -12.58 1.60
C HIS A 144 0.75 -12.75 0.52
N ASN A 145 1.17 -12.89 -0.73
CA ASN A 145 0.34 -13.56 -1.72
C ASN A 145 0.47 -15.07 -1.47
N THR A 146 -0.67 -15.65 -1.14
CA THR A 146 -0.89 -17.07 -0.86
C THR A 146 -0.43 -17.97 -2.01
N LEU A 147 0.58 -18.80 -1.76
CA LEU A 147 0.76 -20.08 -2.47
C LEU A 147 -0.23 -21.09 -1.86
N PRO A 148 -1.03 -21.83 -2.65
CA PRO A 148 -1.74 -22.99 -2.13
C PRO A 148 -0.75 -24.15 -1.99
N ASP A 149 -0.61 -24.58 -0.75
CA ASP A 149 0.15 -25.71 -0.25
C ASP A 149 -0.48 -27.04 -0.71
N LYS A 150 0.17 -27.75 -1.64
CA LYS A 150 -0.03 -29.18 -1.92
C LYS A 150 1.22 -29.77 -2.58
N GLU A 151 2.18 -30.22 -1.77
CA GLU A 151 2.83 -31.53 -1.89
C GLU A 151 4.04 -31.58 -0.95
N LEU A 152 3.85 -32.13 0.25
CA LEU A 152 4.94 -32.67 1.04
C LEU A 152 4.44 -33.89 1.81
N GLU A 153 4.22 -34.99 1.08
CA GLU A 153 4.20 -36.31 1.70
C GLU A 153 4.77 -37.35 0.72
N LYS A 154 6.08 -37.61 0.90
CA LYS A 154 6.83 -38.86 0.64
C LYS A 154 8.21 -38.53 0.13
N LEU A 155 9.16 -38.43 1.05
CA LEU A 155 10.54 -38.86 0.84
C LEU A 155 11.13 -39.19 2.22
N ASP A 156 10.60 -40.25 2.82
CA ASP A 156 11.40 -41.07 3.71
C ASP A 156 11.07 -42.54 3.44
N GLN A 157 11.91 -43.17 2.62
CA GLN A 157 12.08 -44.61 2.61
C GLN A 157 13.40 -44.97 1.92
N VAL A 158 14.40 -45.19 2.78
CA VAL A 158 15.36 -46.29 2.72
C VAL A 158 16.36 -46.27 1.57
N GLY A 159 17.56 -45.80 1.87
CA GLY A 159 18.78 -46.33 1.27
C GLY A 159 19.12 -47.69 1.91
N GLN A 160 19.06 -48.76 1.11
CA GLN A 160 19.84 -49.99 1.28
C GLN A 160 19.69 -50.87 0.03
N GLY A 161 20.83 -51.20 -0.60
CA GLY A 161 20.90 -52.20 -1.67
C GLY A 161 21.83 -51.76 -2.81
N ASP A 162 23.13 -52.04 -2.65
CA ASP A 162 23.87 -52.99 -3.48
C ASP A 162 25.18 -53.38 -2.76
#